data_AF-A0A7C1ZIC8-F1
#
_entry.id   AF-A0A7C1ZIC8-F1
#
_cell.length_a   1.000
_cell.length_b   1.000
_cell.length_c   1.000
_cell.angle_alpha   90.00
_cell.angle_beta   90.00
_cell.angle_gamma   90.00
#
_symmetry.space_group_name_H-M   'P 1'
#
loop_
_entity.id
_entity.type
_entity.pdbx_description
1 polymer ?
#
loop_
_entity_poly.entity_id
_entity_poly.type
_entity_poly.pdbx_seq_one_letter_code
_entity_poly.pdbx_strand_id
1 'polypeptide(L)'
;MISYSPTQNKLTKILSYLLPIVAVGLLFYITFNSVELGEFGGDDLYFNERASEEPSLTEFVEYRYLTWSSRLGAEYVMLYIMKSVFFIWPLLSTIISISVPLLLIRLATGKHFFQIRPRYIWLALCLFGFIPIGVMKSAHFWISGSFNYLYAVPIGLIAMIPFRDLLFDETKKFYPISILSSALIFIFNEQIGVSVLAFALLVLTYKIGAQILSKENFKPGKEIKKYAHHLLLTVLLLIGIIFVAKAPGNSQRLIGEINTWYPNFGELSLFSKVVRGIKWIFWGLTVNYWWSWSSIIAMYLATIKTKITTEKFFYVFIVLSALASQALMFFSPTIYASGDRVYYIYFVLIGIIPIAILSQSKGAFAKRLTYLVIFTGIFLLLANSYTIILNR
;
A
#
# COMPACT_ATOMS: atom_id res chain seq x y z
N MET A 1 38.66 15.42 25.06
CA MET A 1 37.63 15.54 24.00
C MET A 1 38.25 15.05 22.70
N ILE A 2 37.84 13.89 22.19
CA ILE A 2 38.32 13.41 20.89
C ILE A 2 37.56 14.21 19.84
N SER A 3 38.23 15.16 19.17
CA SER A 3 37.64 15.88 18.04
C SER A 3 37.60 14.95 16.83
N TYR A 4 36.40 14.50 16.46
CA TYR A 4 36.21 13.70 15.25
C TYR A 4 36.55 14.53 14.01
N SER A 5 37.24 13.93 13.05
CA SER A 5 37.54 14.59 11.78
C SER A 5 36.24 14.87 10.99
N PRO A 6 36.19 15.91 10.14
CA PRO A 6 35.02 16.20 9.30
C PRO A 6 34.54 14.99 8.48
N THR A 7 35.47 14.13 8.07
CA THR A 7 35.22 12.88 7.34
C THR A 7 34.52 11.83 8.20
N GLN A 8 34.93 11.67 9.48
CA GLN A 8 34.26 10.77 10.42
C GLN A 8 32.81 11.18 10.66
N ASN A 9 32.53 12.48 10.82
CA ASN A 9 31.16 12.99 10.98
C ASN A 9 30.27 12.73 9.75
N LYS A 10 30.82 12.78 8.54
CA LYS A 10 30.10 12.46 7.30
C LYS A 10 29.79 10.96 7.19
N LEU A 11 30.74 10.09 7.53
CA LEU A 11 30.56 8.65 7.52
C LEU A 11 29.51 8.22 8.56
N THR A 12 29.61 8.67 9.81
CA THR A 12 28.64 8.37 10.87
C THR A 12 27.23 8.82 10.47
N LYS A 13 27.12 9.99 9.82
CA LYS A 13 25.86 10.45 9.26
C LYS A 13 25.32 9.45 8.24
N ILE A 14 26.07 9.09 7.20
CA ILE A 14 25.62 8.14 6.17
C ILE A 14 25.21 6.79 6.79
N LEU A 15 26.04 6.24 7.67
CA LEU A 15 25.77 4.97 8.35
C LEU A 15 24.45 5.01 9.12
N SER A 16 24.11 6.14 9.76
CA SER A 16 22.83 6.25 10.48
C SER A 16 21.61 6.12 9.57
N TYR A 17 21.70 6.48 8.29
CA TYR A 17 20.63 6.31 7.30
C TYR A 17 20.60 4.87 6.74
N LEU A 18 21.76 4.26 6.54
CA LEU A 18 21.86 2.92 5.94
C LEU A 18 21.56 1.79 6.92
N LEU A 19 21.95 1.95 8.19
CA LEU A 19 21.75 0.94 9.23
C LEU A 19 20.31 0.40 9.31
N PRO A 20 19.25 1.23 9.41
CA PRO A 20 17.87 0.72 9.41
C PRO A 20 17.53 -0.11 8.17
N ILE A 21 17.97 0.34 6.99
CA ILE A 21 17.70 -0.33 5.72
C ILE A 21 18.38 -1.69 5.69
N VAL A 22 19.66 -1.74 6.05
CA VAL A 22 20.43 -2.99 6.05
C VAL A 22 19.90 -3.96 7.10
N ALA A 23 19.63 -3.49 8.32
CA ALA A 23 19.14 -4.35 9.40
C ALA A 23 17.78 -4.99 9.07
N VAL A 24 16.80 -4.18 8.64
CA VAL A 24 15.47 -4.70 8.28
C VAL A 24 15.50 -5.44 6.95
N GLY A 25 16.33 -5.00 6.00
CA GLY A 25 16.52 -5.67 4.72
C GLY A 25 17.10 -7.08 4.88
N LEU A 26 18.10 -7.26 5.74
CA LEU A 26 18.63 -8.58 6.07
C LEU A 26 17.59 -9.47 6.75
N LEU A 27 16.81 -8.92 7.69
CA LEU A 27 15.73 -9.67 8.35
C LEU A 27 14.69 -10.15 7.33
N PHE A 28 14.22 -9.27 6.45
CA PHE A 28 13.28 -9.64 5.39
C PHE A 28 13.89 -10.62 4.40
N TYR A 29 15.14 -10.43 3.98
CA TYR A 29 15.81 -11.36 3.09
C TYR A 29 15.88 -12.77 3.70
N ILE A 30 16.27 -12.90 4.97
CA ILE A 30 16.29 -14.18 5.68
C ILE A 30 14.88 -14.77 5.76
N THR A 31 13.87 -13.96 6.07
CA THR A 31 12.47 -14.40 6.16
C THR A 31 11.95 -14.87 4.80
N PHE A 32 12.19 -14.14 3.70
CA PHE A 32 11.77 -14.57 2.37
C PHE A 32 12.50 -15.85 1.92
N ASN A 33 13.79 -15.99 2.25
CA ASN A 33 14.54 -17.21 1.94
C ASN A 33 14.09 -18.42 2.76
N SER A 34 13.34 -18.21 3.86
CA SER A 34 12.79 -19.32 4.63
C SER A 34 11.47 -19.84 4.09
N VAL A 35 10.83 -19.15 3.13
CA VAL A 35 9.52 -19.50 2.58
C VAL A 35 9.66 -20.46 1.41
N GLU A 36 8.95 -21.57 1.46
CA GLU A 36 8.93 -22.62 0.44
C GLU A 36 7.66 -22.57 -0.41
N LEU A 37 7.72 -23.15 -1.62
CA LEU A 37 6.56 -23.27 -2.51
C LEU A 37 5.46 -24.12 -1.86
N GLY A 38 4.22 -23.62 -1.85
CA GLY A 38 3.08 -24.32 -1.27
C GLY A 38 2.96 -24.19 0.24
N GLU A 39 3.88 -23.51 0.93
CA GLU A 39 3.88 -23.41 2.39
C GLU A 39 2.66 -22.66 2.93
N PHE A 40 2.22 -21.60 2.25
CA PHE A 40 1.14 -20.71 2.75
C PHE A 40 -0.17 -20.77 1.95
N GLY A 41 -0.18 -21.38 0.77
CA GLY A 41 -1.39 -21.51 -0.05
C GLY A 41 -1.12 -22.23 -1.35
N GLY A 42 -2.16 -22.76 -2.02
CA GLY A 42 -2.00 -23.56 -3.24
C GLY A 42 -1.78 -22.77 -4.53
N ASP A 43 -2.03 -21.45 -4.54
CA ASP A 43 -1.90 -20.64 -5.76
C ASP A 43 -0.46 -20.65 -6.28
N ASP A 44 0.56 -20.64 -5.42
CA ASP A 44 1.96 -20.61 -5.86
C ASP A 44 2.39 -21.92 -6.52
N LEU A 45 1.89 -23.06 -6.04
CA LEU A 45 2.03 -24.36 -6.70
C LEU A 45 1.35 -24.35 -8.07
N TYR A 46 0.12 -23.84 -8.16
CA TYR A 46 -0.61 -23.72 -9.43
C TYR A 46 0.16 -22.85 -10.43
N PHE A 47 0.60 -21.66 -10.04
CA PHE A 47 1.34 -20.77 -10.95
C PHE A 47 2.72 -21.32 -11.30
N ASN A 48 3.38 -22.07 -10.41
CA ASN A 48 4.66 -22.71 -10.69
C ASN A 48 4.52 -23.87 -11.71
N GLU A 49 3.46 -24.68 -11.59
CA GLU A 49 3.10 -25.70 -12.59
C GLU A 49 2.86 -25.04 -13.96
N ARG A 50 1.99 -24.03 -14.01
CA ARG A 50 1.67 -23.31 -15.26
C ARG A 50 2.87 -22.61 -15.88
N ALA A 51 3.76 -22.04 -15.07
CA ALA A 51 4.98 -21.40 -15.56
C ALA A 51 5.88 -22.40 -16.32
N SER A 52 5.84 -23.68 -15.95
CA SER A 52 6.63 -24.75 -16.54
C SER A 52 5.98 -25.37 -17.79
N GLU A 53 4.65 -25.51 -17.78
CA GLU A 53 3.88 -26.15 -18.86
C GLU A 53 3.55 -25.20 -20.01
N GLU A 54 3.30 -23.92 -19.73
CA GLU A 54 2.80 -23.00 -20.74
C GLU A 54 3.92 -22.51 -21.68
N PRO A 55 3.81 -22.74 -23.00
CA PRO A 55 4.80 -22.27 -23.96
C PRO A 55 4.80 -20.74 -24.06
N SER A 56 3.62 -20.11 -23.98
CA SER A 56 3.43 -18.66 -24.07
C SER A 56 2.79 -18.10 -22.80
N LEU A 57 3.57 -17.36 -21.99
CA LEU A 57 3.07 -16.71 -20.78
C LEU A 57 2.03 -15.63 -21.10
N THR A 58 2.15 -14.97 -22.26
CA THR A 58 1.19 -13.95 -22.70
C THR A 58 -0.17 -14.58 -22.99
N GLU A 59 -0.21 -15.69 -23.73
CA GLU A 59 -1.46 -16.40 -24.04
C GLU A 59 -2.14 -16.90 -22.76
N PHE A 60 -1.34 -17.42 -21.81
CA PHE A 60 -1.89 -17.84 -20.52
C PHE A 60 -2.52 -16.67 -19.75
N VAL A 61 -1.85 -15.51 -19.68
CA VAL A 61 -2.40 -14.33 -19.00
C VAL A 61 -3.63 -13.77 -19.74
N GLU A 62 -3.69 -13.85 -21.07
CA GLU A 62 -4.89 -13.52 -21.85
C GLU A 62 -6.05 -14.48 -21.55
N TYR A 63 -5.77 -15.78 -21.49
CA TYR A 63 -6.74 -16.78 -21.04
C TYR A 63 -7.27 -16.46 -19.63
N ARG A 64 -6.37 -16.06 -18.72
CA ARG A 64 -6.72 -15.65 -17.35
C ARG A 64 -7.58 -14.39 -17.32
N TYR A 65 -7.33 -13.41 -18.20
CA TYR A 65 -8.20 -12.24 -18.39
C TYR A 65 -9.62 -12.66 -18.76
N LEU A 66 -9.73 -13.64 -19.65
CA LEU A 66 -11.00 -14.13 -20.16
C LEU A 66 -11.78 -14.96 -19.14
N THR A 67 -11.08 -15.65 -18.23
CA THR A 67 -11.67 -16.72 -17.41
C THR A 67 -11.62 -16.51 -15.90
N TRP A 68 -10.75 -15.64 -15.36
CA TRP A 68 -10.61 -15.52 -13.91
C TRP A 68 -10.24 -14.14 -13.33
N SER A 69 -9.32 -13.39 -13.96
CA SER A 69 -8.62 -12.29 -13.27
C SER A 69 -8.26 -11.14 -14.19
N SER A 70 -8.51 -9.91 -13.75
CA SER A 70 -7.97 -8.71 -14.40
C SER A 70 -6.53 -8.36 -13.99
N ARG A 71 -5.89 -9.12 -13.09
CA ARG A 71 -4.57 -8.80 -12.52
C ARG A 71 -3.41 -9.23 -13.42
N LEU A 72 -3.48 -8.86 -14.70
CA LEU A 72 -2.55 -9.32 -15.73
C LEU A 72 -1.09 -8.97 -15.41
N GLY A 73 -0.84 -7.77 -14.90
CA GLY A 73 0.50 -7.32 -14.54
C GLY A 73 1.11 -8.14 -13.39
N ALA A 74 0.32 -8.39 -12.33
CA ALA A 74 0.80 -9.19 -11.21
C ALA A 74 1.03 -10.65 -11.61
N GLU A 75 0.08 -11.25 -12.34
CA GLU A 75 0.19 -12.65 -12.79
C GLU A 75 1.33 -12.84 -13.79
N TYR A 76 1.51 -11.92 -14.76
CA TYR A 76 2.60 -12.01 -15.73
C TYR A 76 3.98 -11.91 -15.06
N VAL A 77 4.17 -10.95 -14.13
CA VAL A 77 5.43 -10.82 -13.38
C VAL A 77 5.70 -12.06 -12.54
N MET A 78 4.69 -12.59 -11.87
CA MET A 78 4.81 -13.82 -11.07
C MET A 78 5.23 -15.01 -11.94
N LEU A 79 4.52 -15.26 -13.04
CA LEU A 79 4.80 -16.36 -13.97
C LEU A 79 6.21 -16.25 -14.57
N TYR A 80 6.63 -15.05 -14.98
CA TYR A 80 7.96 -14.82 -15.52
C TYR A 80 9.05 -15.13 -14.48
N ILE A 81 8.87 -14.68 -13.24
CA ILE A 81 9.84 -14.95 -12.19
C ILE A 81 9.88 -16.44 -11.84
N MET A 82 8.73 -17.09 -11.71
CA MET A 82 8.65 -18.54 -11.46
C MET A 82 9.32 -19.34 -12.57
N LYS A 83 9.08 -19.00 -13.85
CA LYS A 83 9.63 -19.72 -15.00
C LYS A 83 11.14 -19.56 -15.15
N SER A 84 11.66 -18.35 -14.94
CA SER A 84 13.01 -18.01 -15.43
C SER A 84 14.03 -17.71 -14.34
N VAL A 85 13.61 -17.15 -13.20
CA VAL A 85 14.53 -16.55 -12.23
C VAL A 85 14.05 -16.68 -10.78
N PHE A 86 13.38 -17.77 -10.41
CA PHE A 86 12.71 -17.87 -9.10
C PHE A 86 13.66 -17.59 -7.91
N PHE A 87 14.94 -17.96 -8.03
CA PHE A 87 15.97 -17.69 -7.02
C PHE A 87 16.16 -16.19 -6.68
N ILE A 88 15.74 -15.25 -7.54
CA ILE A 88 15.83 -13.81 -7.25
C ILE A 88 14.62 -13.29 -6.46
N TRP A 89 13.54 -14.05 -6.35
CA TRP A 89 12.31 -13.61 -5.69
C TRP A 89 12.56 -13.11 -4.26
N PRO A 90 13.34 -13.79 -3.40
CA PRO A 90 13.60 -13.30 -2.04
C PRO A 90 14.31 -11.94 -2.02
N LEU A 91 15.30 -11.74 -2.90
CA LEU A 91 16.04 -10.48 -3.01
C LEU A 91 15.14 -9.36 -3.55
N LEU A 92 14.37 -9.63 -4.61
CA LEU A 92 13.47 -8.65 -5.21
C LEU A 92 12.36 -8.24 -4.24
N SER A 93 11.74 -9.20 -3.57
CA SER A 93 10.71 -8.96 -2.56
C SER A 93 11.26 -8.16 -1.37
N THR A 94 12.52 -8.39 -0.98
CA THR A 94 13.21 -7.58 0.04
C THR A 94 13.36 -6.12 -0.42
N ILE A 95 13.87 -5.90 -1.63
CA ILE A 95 14.06 -4.55 -2.19
C ILE A 95 12.71 -3.80 -2.25
N ILE A 96 11.67 -4.47 -2.72
CA ILE A 96 10.31 -3.92 -2.79
C ILE A 96 9.78 -3.59 -1.39
N SER A 97 9.98 -4.49 -0.42
CA SER A 97 9.59 -4.28 0.97
C SER A 97 10.26 -3.07 1.59
N ILE A 98 11.54 -2.83 1.30
CA ILE A 98 12.25 -1.62 1.74
C ILE A 98 11.74 -0.37 1.02
N SER A 99 11.37 -0.47 -0.25
CA SER A 99 10.86 0.69 -1.02
C SER A 99 9.56 1.26 -0.45
N VAL A 100 8.69 0.41 0.10
CA VAL A 100 7.36 0.81 0.60
C VAL A 100 7.49 1.86 1.73
N PRO A 101 8.21 1.63 2.85
CA PRO A 101 8.40 2.64 3.89
C PRO A 101 9.06 3.93 3.41
N LEU A 102 9.98 3.86 2.44
CA LEU A 102 10.60 5.06 1.86
C LEU A 102 9.57 5.92 1.11
N LEU A 103 8.63 5.28 0.39
CA LEU A 103 7.51 5.95 -0.26
C LEU A 103 6.50 6.49 0.76
N LEU A 104 6.21 5.76 1.84
CA LEU A 104 5.36 6.25 2.94
C LEU A 104 5.94 7.52 3.57
N ILE A 105 7.26 7.57 3.81
CA ILE A 105 7.95 8.79 4.29
C ILE A 105 7.76 9.94 3.30
N ARG A 106 7.94 9.68 1.99
CA ARG A 106 7.79 10.72 0.97
C ARG A 106 6.38 11.28 0.91
N LEU A 107 5.35 10.44 1.09
CA LEU A 107 3.96 10.87 1.15
C LEU A 107 3.67 11.62 2.46
N ALA A 108 4.14 11.10 3.59
CA ALA A 108 3.90 11.67 4.91
C ALA A 108 4.56 13.04 5.12
N THR A 109 5.71 13.29 4.49
CA THR A 109 6.56 14.45 4.83
C THR A 109 6.91 15.36 3.66
N GLY A 110 6.69 14.93 2.42
CA GLY A 110 7.18 15.63 1.22
C GLY A 110 8.69 15.53 0.98
N LYS A 111 9.42 14.98 1.95
CA LYS A 111 10.87 14.98 1.95
C LYS A 111 11.44 13.73 1.31
N HIS A 112 12.58 13.90 0.65
CA HIS A 112 13.39 12.80 0.17
C HIS A 112 14.23 12.19 1.30
N PHE A 113 14.79 11.00 1.06
CA PHE A 113 15.48 10.17 2.04
C PHE A 113 16.51 10.90 2.92
N PHE A 114 17.42 11.69 2.33
CA PHE A 114 18.47 12.38 3.08
C PHE A 114 18.02 13.67 3.77
N GLN A 115 16.76 14.09 3.59
CA GLN A 115 16.19 15.28 4.20
C GLN A 115 15.45 14.99 5.52
N ILE A 116 15.22 13.72 5.83
CA ILE A 116 14.56 13.28 7.07
C ILE A 116 15.55 12.79 8.10
N ARG A 117 15.21 12.89 9.39
CA ARG A 117 16.06 12.33 10.44
C ARG A 117 16.04 10.79 10.37
N PRO A 118 17.18 10.10 10.56
CA PRO A 118 17.26 8.64 10.42
C PRO A 118 16.27 7.83 11.27
N ARG A 119 15.92 8.33 12.47
CA ARG A 119 14.90 7.70 13.31
C ARG A 119 13.53 7.56 12.63
N TYR A 120 13.20 8.39 11.64
CA TYR A 120 11.93 8.26 10.91
C TYR A 120 12.00 7.20 9.82
N ILE A 121 13.22 6.81 9.38
CA ILE A 121 13.43 5.62 8.54
C ILE A 121 13.17 4.37 9.38
N TRP A 122 13.77 4.31 10.58
CA TRP A 122 13.45 3.27 11.57
C TRP A 122 11.95 3.19 11.85
N LEU A 123 11.32 4.32 12.17
CA LEU A 123 9.88 4.38 12.42
C LEU A 123 9.09 3.76 11.27
N ALA A 124 9.35 4.18 10.03
CA ALA A 124 8.60 3.71 8.87
C ALA A 124 8.79 2.22 8.59
N LEU A 125 10.04 1.71 8.69
CA LEU A 125 10.33 0.29 8.48
C LEU A 125 9.67 -0.58 9.56
N CYS A 126 9.72 -0.13 10.82
CA CYS A 126 9.14 -0.85 11.96
C CYS A 126 7.61 -0.85 11.96
N LEU A 127 6.94 -0.06 11.12
CA LEU A 127 5.49 -0.10 10.96
C LEU A 127 5.00 -1.44 10.42
N PHE A 128 5.83 -2.16 9.66
CA PHE A 128 5.51 -3.53 9.24
C PHE A 128 5.36 -4.50 10.42
N GLY A 129 6.05 -4.27 11.54
CA GLY A 129 5.89 -5.09 12.74
C GLY A 129 4.50 -4.93 13.37
N PHE A 130 3.90 -3.76 13.23
CA PHE A 130 2.53 -3.52 13.67
C PHE A 130 1.48 -4.02 12.68
N ILE A 131 1.90 -4.42 11.47
CA ILE A 131 0.99 -5.13 10.59
C ILE A 131 0.85 -6.56 11.16
N PRO A 132 -0.39 -7.03 11.30
CA PRO A 132 -0.70 -8.44 11.55
C PRO A 132 0.26 -9.48 11.02
N ILE A 133 0.52 -10.53 11.81
CA ILE A 133 1.21 -11.69 11.26
C ILE A 133 0.39 -12.41 10.17
N GLY A 134 -0.93 -12.57 10.34
CA GLY A 134 -1.78 -13.24 9.33
C GLY A 134 -1.78 -12.50 7.98
N VAL A 135 -1.87 -11.17 8.01
CA VAL A 135 -1.79 -10.32 6.81
C VAL A 135 -0.38 -10.29 6.24
N MET A 136 0.66 -10.15 7.07
CA MET A 136 2.05 -10.18 6.59
C MET A 136 2.37 -11.52 5.95
N LYS A 137 1.99 -12.64 6.57
CA LYS A 137 2.15 -13.98 6.03
C LYS A 137 1.49 -14.10 4.65
N SER A 138 0.21 -13.74 4.54
CA SER A 138 -0.59 -13.97 3.33
C SER A 138 -0.46 -12.92 2.22
N ALA A 139 -0.09 -11.67 2.51
CA ALA A 139 0.02 -10.59 1.51
C ALA A 139 1.47 -10.19 1.21
N HIS A 140 2.39 -10.41 2.15
CA HIS A 140 3.76 -9.91 2.06
C HIS A 140 4.76 -11.03 1.82
N PHE A 141 4.76 -12.08 2.64
CA PHE A 141 5.76 -13.15 2.60
C PHE A 141 5.38 -14.33 1.72
N TRP A 142 4.08 -14.64 1.58
CA TRP A 142 3.62 -15.66 0.63
C TRP A 142 4.00 -15.30 -0.80
N ILE A 143 4.47 -16.27 -1.59
CA ILE A 143 4.94 -16.06 -2.96
C ILE A 143 3.84 -15.40 -3.81
N SER A 144 2.71 -16.06 -4.03
CA SER A 144 1.60 -15.49 -4.83
C SER A 144 0.97 -14.26 -4.17
N GLY A 145 0.92 -14.23 -2.84
CA GLY A 145 0.46 -13.07 -2.08
C GLY A 145 1.30 -11.82 -2.36
N SER A 146 2.63 -11.97 -2.38
CA SER A 146 3.57 -10.87 -2.56
C SER A 146 3.40 -10.19 -3.91
N PHE A 147 3.22 -10.96 -4.99
CA PHE A 147 2.97 -10.41 -6.33
C PHE A 147 1.64 -9.66 -6.42
N ASN A 148 0.60 -10.19 -5.78
CA ASN A 148 -0.73 -9.58 -5.81
C ASN A 148 -0.82 -8.33 -4.92
N TYR A 149 -0.06 -8.24 -3.83
CA TYR A 149 -0.21 -7.17 -2.84
C TYR A 149 1.08 -6.35 -2.66
N LEU A 150 2.16 -6.96 -2.16
CA LEU A 150 3.43 -6.26 -1.92
C LEU A 150 3.96 -5.53 -3.18
N TYR A 151 3.96 -6.18 -4.34
CA TYR A 151 4.49 -5.60 -5.58
C TYR A 151 3.61 -4.48 -6.13
N ALA A 152 2.30 -4.54 -5.87
CA ALA A 152 1.35 -3.53 -6.31
C ALA A 152 1.40 -2.24 -5.47
N VAL A 153 1.68 -2.36 -4.17
CA VAL A 153 1.71 -1.21 -3.24
C VAL A 153 2.64 -0.08 -3.69
N PRO A 154 3.94 -0.28 -3.98
CA PRO A 154 4.81 0.83 -4.36
C PRO A 154 4.37 1.51 -5.65
N ILE A 155 3.79 0.77 -6.61
CA ILE A 155 3.19 1.35 -7.83
C ILE A 155 2.07 2.32 -7.43
N GLY A 156 1.16 1.90 -6.54
CA GLY A 156 0.09 2.76 -6.04
C GLY A 156 0.61 3.98 -5.28
N LEU A 157 1.59 3.80 -4.38
CA LEU A 157 2.18 4.90 -3.61
C LEU A 157 2.86 5.94 -4.52
N ILE A 158 3.54 5.51 -5.59
CA ILE A 158 4.14 6.42 -6.58
C ILE A 158 3.06 7.20 -7.34
N ALA A 159 1.93 6.56 -7.67
CA ALA A 159 0.79 7.24 -8.29
C ALA A 159 0.14 8.29 -7.36
N MET A 160 0.23 8.11 -6.03
CA MET A 160 -0.29 9.09 -5.05
C MET A 160 0.59 10.35 -4.88
N ILE A 161 1.90 10.27 -5.17
CA ILE A 161 2.85 11.37 -4.92
C ILE A 161 2.42 12.71 -5.56
N PRO A 162 2.04 12.77 -6.84
CA PRO A 162 1.64 14.03 -7.47
C PRO A 162 0.42 14.67 -6.81
N PHE A 163 -0.55 13.86 -6.36
CA PHE A 163 -1.74 14.34 -5.65
C PHE A 163 -1.40 14.84 -4.24
N ARG A 164 -0.51 14.15 -3.53
CA ARG A 164 0.01 14.65 -2.25
C ARG A 164 0.70 16.00 -2.44
N ASP A 165 1.56 16.12 -3.44
CA ASP A 165 2.28 17.36 -3.72
C ASP A 165 1.30 18.47 -4.15
N LEU A 166 0.20 18.13 -4.85
CA LEU A 166 -0.89 19.07 -5.13
C LEU A 166 -1.57 19.57 -3.86
N LEU A 167 -1.90 18.67 -2.94
CA LEU A 167 -2.56 19.01 -1.69
C LEU A 167 -1.78 20.05 -0.89
N PHE A 168 -0.45 19.94 -0.87
CA PHE A 168 0.46 20.83 -0.12
C PHE A 168 1.06 21.98 -0.95
N ASP A 169 0.63 22.18 -2.20
CA ASP A 169 1.17 23.20 -3.12
C ASP A 169 2.69 23.06 -3.37
N GLU A 170 3.18 21.81 -3.33
CA GLU A 170 4.57 21.42 -3.60
C GLU A 170 4.73 20.82 -5.02
N THR A 171 3.77 21.05 -5.91
CA THR A 171 3.71 20.40 -7.22
C THR A 171 4.92 20.70 -8.09
N LYS A 172 5.52 19.63 -8.62
CA LYS A 172 6.43 19.73 -9.76
C LYS A 172 5.64 19.79 -11.07
N LYS A 173 6.28 20.31 -12.13
CA LYS A 173 5.68 20.41 -13.46
C LYS A 173 5.31 19.05 -14.07
N PHE A 174 6.03 17.98 -13.74
CA PHE A 174 5.87 16.67 -14.37
C PHE A 174 6.39 15.51 -13.51
N TYR A 175 5.67 14.40 -13.50
CA TYR A 175 6.03 13.15 -12.80
C TYR A 175 5.93 11.96 -13.77
N PRO A 176 6.99 11.66 -14.55
CA PRO A 176 6.92 10.63 -15.60
C PRO A 176 6.57 9.24 -15.05
N ILE A 177 7.19 8.86 -13.93
CA ILE A 177 6.97 7.54 -13.32
C ILE A 177 5.51 7.41 -12.84
N SER A 178 4.90 8.50 -12.35
CA SER A 178 3.51 8.46 -11.88
C SER A 178 2.49 8.25 -13.01
N ILE A 179 2.82 8.60 -14.26
CA ILE A 179 1.99 8.26 -15.43
C ILE A 179 1.97 6.75 -15.62
N LEU A 180 3.15 6.13 -15.66
CA LEU A 180 3.29 4.68 -15.78
C LEU A 180 2.59 3.98 -14.61
N SER A 181 2.82 4.44 -13.38
CA SER A 181 2.18 3.87 -12.19
C SER A 181 0.65 3.97 -12.24
N SER A 182 0.10 5.10 -12.69
CA SER A 182 -1.36 5.29 -12.79
C SER A 182 -1.97 4.42 -13.89
N ALA A 183 -1.23 4.16 -14.98
CA ALA A 183 -1.67 3.28 -16.06
C ALA A 183 -1.62 1.78 -15.66
N LEU A 184 -0.64 1.37 -14.85
CA LEU A 184 -0.42 -0.04 -14.52
C LEU A 184 -1.13 -0.51 -13.25
N ILE A 185 -1.49 0.38 -12.31
CA ILE A 185 -1.89 -0.06 -10.96
C ILE A 185 -3.07 -1.04 -10.95
N PHE A 186 -4.07 -0.86 -11.82
CA PHE A 186 -5.25 -1.72 -11.88
C PHE A 186 -4.98 -3.11 -12.47
N ILE A 187 -3.95 -3.26 -13.31
CA ILE A 187 -3.53 -4.57 -13.80
C ILE A 187 -2.66 -5.31 -12.78
N PHE A 188 -2.18 -4.64 -11.73
CA PHE A 188 -1.50 -5.30 -10.61
C PHE A 188 -2.48 -5.66 -9.50
N ASN A 189 -3.28 -4.69 -9.02
CA ASN A 189 -4.24 -4.91 -7.97
C ASN A 189 -5.30 -3.80 -7.94
N GLU A 190 -6.57 -4.21 -8.03
CA GLU A 190 -7.72 -3.31 -8.07
C GLU A 190 -7.98 -2.56 -6.75
N GLN A 191 -7.65 -3.15 -5.59
CA GLN A 191 -7.89 -2.53 -4.28
C GLN A 191 -7.02 -1.28 -4.09
N ILE A 192 -5.72 -1.37 -4.41
CA ILE A 192 -4.82 -0.22 -4.34
C ILE A 192 -5.15 0.80 -5.43
N GLY A 193 -5.54 0.35 -6.63
CA GLY A 193 -6.02 1.24 -7.70
C GLY A 193 -7.20 2.12 -7.24
N VAL A 194 -8.20 1.51 -6.60
CA VAL A 194 -9.36 2.22 -6.02
C VAL A 194 -8.94 3.17 -4.89
N SER A 195 -8.01 2.76 -4.02
CA SER A 195 -7.45 3.66 -3.00
C SER A 195 -6.79 4.89 -3.60
N VAL A 196 -5.96 4.74 -4.64
CA VAL A 196 -5.30 5.86 -5.31
C VAL A 196 -6.34 6.78 -5.96
N LEU A 197 -7.35 6.21 -6.64
CA LEU A 197 -8.41 7.02 -7.25
C LEU A 197 -9.21 7.80 -6.20
N ALA A 198 -9.58 7.16 -5.09
CA ALA A 198 -10.29 7.84 -4.00
C ALA A 198 -9.47 9.02 -3.45
N PHE A 199 -8.16 8.82 -3.22
CA PHE A 199 -7.26 9.88 -2.79
C PHE A 199 -7.17 11.02 -3.83
N ALA A 200 -7.02 10.67 -5.11
CA ALA A 200 -6.95 11.64 -6.21
C ALA A 200 -8.21 12.51 -6.29
N LEU A 201 -9.40 11.90 -6.24
CA LEU A 201 -10.67 12.60 -6.30
C LEU A 201 -10.88 13.51 -5.09
N LEU A 202 -10.52 13.06 -3.88
CA LEU A 202 -10.62 13.87 -2.66
C LEU A 202 -9.71 15.11 -2.73
N VAL A 203 -8.46 14.93 -3.17
CA VAL A 203 -7.50 16.04 -3.33
C VAL A 203 -7.99 17.04 -4.38
N LEU A 204 -8.42 16.56 -5.55
CA LEU A 204 -8.91 17.43 -6.62
C LEU A 204 -10.16 18.19 -6.19
N THR A 205 -11.11 17.51 -5.56
CA THR A 205 -12.34 18.14 -5.04
C THR A 205 -12.01 19.22 -4.01
N TYR A 206 -11.10 18.93 -3.08
CA TYR A 206 -10.64 19.91 -2.09
C TYR A 206 -9.99 21.14 -2.73
N LYS A 207 -9.07 20.94 -3.67
CA LYS A 207 -8.34 22.05 -4.31
C LYS A 207 -9.22 22.91 -5.20
N ILE A 208 -10.07 22.28 -6.01
CA ILE A 208 -11.03 22.98 -6.88
C ILE A 208 -12.06 23.71 -5.99
N GLY A 209 -12.61 23.05 -4.97
CA GLY A 209 -13.57 23.63 -4.04
C GLY A 209 -13.00 24.82 -3.28
N ALA A 210 -11.80 24.70 -2.71
CA ALA A 210 -11.13 25.80 -2.01
C ALA A 210 -10.93 27.03 -2.91
N GLN A 211 -10.60 26.82 -4.19
CA GLN A 211 -10.40 27.90 -5.15
C GLN A 211 -11.70 28.55 -5.62
N ILE A 212 -12.79 27.78 -5.75
CA ILE A 212 -14.13 28.34 -6.03
C ILE A 212 -14.57 29.22 -4.86
N LEU A 213 -14.33 28.78 -3.62
CA LEU A 213 -14.73 29.50 -2.41
C LEU A 213 -13.88 30.75 -2.13
N SER A 214 -12.61 30.78 -2.55
CA SER A 214 -11.72 31.95 -2.33
C SER A 214 -12.07 33.16 -3.19
N LYS A 215 -13.01 33.04 -4.15
CA LYS A 215 -13.41 34.09 -5.11
C LYS A 215 -12.26 34.69 -5.93
N GLU A 216 -11.07 34.08 -5.91
CA GLU A 216 -9.97 34.46 -6.79
C GLU A 216 -10.35 34.13 -8.23
N ASN A 217 -10.69 35.15 -9.04
CA ASN A 217 -10.82 35.13 -10.52
C ASN A 217 -10.81 33.73 -11.17
N PHE A 218 -11.81 32.90 -10.86
CA PHE A 218 -11.88 31.53 -11.35
C PHE A 218 -12.11 31.56 -12.86
N LYS A 219 -11.08 31.20 -13.62
CA LYS A 219 -11.13 31.16 -15.09
C LYS A 219 -10.99 29.70 -15.53
N PRO A 220 -12.09 29.02 -15.92
CA PRO A 220 -12.10 27.57 -16.19
C PRO A 220 -10.96 27.09 -17.08
N GLY A 221 -10.65 27.81 -18.17
CA GLY A 221 -9.57 27.44 -19.09
C GLY A 221 -8.14 27.56 -18.54
N LYS A 222 -7.88 28.44 -17.58
CA LYS A 222 -6.57 28.52 -16.89
C LYS A 222 -6.43 27.42 -15.84
N GLU A 223 -7.53 27.06 -15.18
CA GLU A 223 -7.53 26.00 -14.17
C GLU A 223 -7.33 24.61 -14.75
N ILE A 224 -7.94 24.31 -15.91
CA ILE A 224 -7.70 23.04 -16.61
C ILE A 224 -6.21 22.85 -16.91
N LYS A 225 -5.50 23.93 -17.29
CA LYS A 225 -4.04 23.87 -17.51
C LYS A 225 -3.24 23.66 -16.23
N LYS A 226 -3.67 24.25 -15.11
CA LYS A 226 -3.05 24.09 -13.79
C LYS A 226 -3.11 22.64 -13.29
N TYR A 227 -4.26 21.98 -13.49
CA TYR A 227 -4.51 20.61 -13.02
C TYR A 227 -4.31 19.54 -14.11
N ALA A 228 -3.87 19.90 -15.32
CA ALA A 228 -3.84 19.01 -16.48
C ALA A 228 -3.11 17.68 -16.23
N HIS A 229 -1.96 17.72 -15.55
CA HIS A 229 -1.21 16.52 -15.21
C HIS A 229 -2.01 15.61 -14.26
N HIS A 230 -2.58 16.16 -13.19
CA HIS A 230 -3.39 15.40 -12.21
C HIS A 230 -4.68 14.86 -12.82
N LEU A 231 -5.30 15.61 -13.73
CA LEU A 231 -6.45 15.16 -14.51
C LEU A 231 -6.08 13.99 -15.43
N LEU A 232 -4.94 14.06 -16.12
CA LEU A 232 -4.41 12.94 -16.93
C LEU A 232 -4.23 11.69 -16.07
N LEU A 233 -3.55 11.81 -14.91
CA LEU A 233 -3.37 10.67 -14.00
C LEU A 233 -4.72 10.08 -13.55
N THR A 234 -5.70 10.95 -13.26
CA THR A 234 -7.06 10.53 -12.87
C THR A 234 -7.77 9.81 -14.01
N VAL A 235 -7.63 10.28 -15.25
CA VAL A 235 -8.19 9.62 -16.44
C VAL A 235 -7.58 8.22 -16.62
N LEU A 236 -6.26 8.06 -16.43
CA LEU A 236 -5.61 6.75 -16.50
C LEU A 236 -6.15 5.79 -15.43
N LEU A 237 -6.37 6.27 -14.20
CA LEU A 237 -6.99 5.47 -13.13
C LEU A 237 -8.43 5.08 -13.48
N LEU A 238 -9.22 5.98 -14.08
CA LEU A 238 -10.59 5.69 -14.52
C LEU A 238 -10.62 4.66 -15.66
N ILE A 239 -9.68 4.74 -16.61
CA ILE A 239 -9.50 3.71 -17.64
C ILE A 239 -9.19 2.36 -16.99
N GLY A 240 -8.32 2.33 -15.97
CA GLY A 240 -8.02 1.13 -15.20
C GLY A 240 -9.25 0.52 -14.50
N ILE A 241 -10.11 1.35 -13.91
CA ILE A 241 -11.41 0.88 -13.37
C ILE A 241 -12.28 0.26 -14.46
N ILE A 242 -12.40 0.92 -15.60
CA ILE A 242 -13.21 0.40 -16.72
C ILE A 242 -12.65 -0.95 -17.19
N PHE A 243 -11.34 -1.08 -17.29
CA PHE A 243 -10.67 -2.33 -17.64
C PHE A 243 -11.02 -3.46 -16.67
N VAL A 244 -10.91 -3.22 -15.35
CA VAL A 244 -11.26 -4.23 -14.33
C VAL A 244 -12.74 -4.58 -14.36
N ALA A 245 -13.61 -3.58 -14.52
CA ALA A 245 -15.07 -3.77 -14.58
C ALA A 245 -15.53 -4.51 -15.84
N LYS A 246 -14.76 -4.44 -16.92
CA LYS A 246 -15.03 -5.13 -18.19
C LYS A 246 -14.31 -6.46 -18.34
N ALA A 247 -13.48 -6.84 -17.38
CA ALA A 247 -12.79 -8.13 -17.41
C ALA A 247 -13.78 -9.28 -17.24
N PRO A 248 -14.04 -10.10 -18.28
CA PRO A 248 -15.03 -11.16 -18.21
C PRO A 248 -14.61 -12.25 -17.20
N GLY A 249 -13.30 -12.47 -17.03
CA GLY A 249 -12.78 -13.39 -16.04
C GLY A 249 -13.16 -13.04 -14.61
N ASN A 250 -13.23 -11.74 -14.26
CA ASN A 250 -13.67 -11.33 -12.92
C ASN A 250 -15.15 -11.71 -12.68
N SER A 251 -15.99 -11.66 -13.72
CA SER A 251 -17.40 -12.05 -13.62
C SER A 251 -17.55 -13.57 -13.48
N GLN A 252 -16.76 -14.35 -14.23
CA GLN A 252 -16.74 -15.81 -14.08
C GLN A 252 -16.23 -16.23 -12.70
N ARG A 253 -15.14 -15.63 -12.23
CA ARG A 253 -14.62 -15.84 -10.87
C ARG A 253 -15.65 -15.47 -9.81
N LEU A 254 -16.37 -14.36 -9.96
CA LEU A 254 -17.43 -13.98 -9.03
C LEU A 254 -18.50 -15.07 -8.92
N ILE A 255 -18.94 -15.66 -10.03
CA ILE A 255 -19.91 -16.77 -10.03
C ILE A 255 -19.32 -17.98 -9.29
N GLY A 256 -18.08 -18.37 -9.60
CA GLY A 256 -17.38 -19.46 -8.92
C GLY A 256 -17.24 -19.23 -7.41
N GLU A 257 -16.89 -18.01 -7.01
CA GLU A 257 -16.74 -17.65 -5.60
C GLU A 257 -18.07 -17.57 -4.85
N ILE A 258 -19.17 -17.14 -5.50
CA ILE A 258 -20.52 -17.22 -4.92
C ILE A 258 -20.88 -18.66 -4.64
N ASN A 259 -20.66 -19.57 -5.60
CA ASN A 259 -21.01 -20.98 -5.45
C ASN A 259 -20.19 -21.66 -4.35
N THR A 260 -18.89 -21.34 -4.24
CA THR A 260 -17.99 -21.97 -3.28
C THR A 260 -18.08 -21.38 -1.87
N TRP A 261 -18.08 -20.04 -1.74
CA TRP A 261 -17.83 -19.38 -0.46
C TRP A 261 -19.07 -18.79 0.20
N TYR A 262 -20.04 -18.33 -0.60
CA TYR A 262 -21.27 -17.79 -0.04
C TYR A 262 -22.46 -17.98 -1.00
N PRO A 263 -23.07 -19.18 -0.97
CA PRO A 263 -24.32 -19.43 -1.67
C PRO A 263 -25.37 -18.39 -1.29
N ASN A 264 -26.10 -17.86 -2.27
CA ASN A 264 -27.11 -16.79 -2.15
C ASN A 264 -26.55 -15.37 -1.94
N PHE A 265 -25.23 -15.13 -2.09
CA PHE A 265 -24.69 -13.76 -2.06
C PHE A 265 -25.32 -12.85 -3.13
N GLY A 266 -25.67 -13.41 -4.29
CA GLY A 266 -26.37 -12.70 -5.36
C GLY A 266 -27.75 -12.16 -4.96
N GLU A 267 -28.43 -12.84 -4.04
CA GLU A 267 -29.78 -12.50 -3.57
C GLU A 267 -29.77 -11.39 -2.51
N LEU A 268 -28.61 -11.06 -1.95
CA LEU A 268 -28.49 -10.00 -0.96
C LEU A 268 -28.76 -8.64 -1.59
N SER A 269 -29.60 -7.85 -0.90
CA SER A 269 -29.80 -6.45 -1.22
C SER A 269 -28.49 -5.66 -1.13
N LEU A 270 -28.43 -4.52 -1.82
CA LEU A 270 -27.28 -3.60 -1.75
C LEU A 270 -26.99 -3.19 -0.30
N PHE A 271 -28.03 -2.85 0.47
CA PHE A 271 -27.90 -2.49 1.88
C PHE A 271 -27.30 -3.63 2.71
N SER A 272 -27.76 -4.87 2.51
CA SER A 272 -27.22 -6.04 3.20
C SER A 272 -25.74 -6.28 2.89
N LYS A 273 -25.31 -6.07 1.63
CA LYS A 273 -23.91 -6.17 1.23
C LYS A 273 -23.05 -5.12 1.94
N VAL A 274 -23.51 -3.86 1.96
CA VAL A 274 -22.81 -2.76 2.65
C VAL A 274 -22.70 -3.00 4.16
N VAL A 275 -23.80 -3.37 4.83
CA VAL A 275 -23.78 -3.63 6.28
C VAL A 275 -22.83 -4.77 6.63
N ARG A 276 -22.80 -5.85 5.85
CA ARG A 276 -21.86 -6.96 6.05
C ARG A 276 -20.42 -6.52 5.84
N GLY A 277 -20.15 -5.76 4.79
CA GLY A 277 -18.84 -5.17 4.53
C GLY A 277 -18.35 -4.30 5.68
N ILE A 278 -19.21 -3.43 6.21
CA ILE A 278 -18.91 -2.60 7.38
C ILE A 278 -18.59 -3.47 8.60
N LYS A 279 -19.43 -4.47 8.92
CA LYS A 279 -19.16 -5.42 10.02
C LYS A 279 -17.81 -6.10 9.86
N TRP A 280 -17.43 -6.42 8.64
CA TRP A 280 -16.16 -7.05 8.35
C TRP A 280 -14.98 -6.10 8.55
N ILE A 281 -15.08 -4.84 8.09
CA ILE A 281 -14.09 -3.81 8.44
C ILE A 281 -13.97 -3.70 9.96
N PHE A 282 -15.08 -3.59 10.68
CA PHE A 282 -15.04 -3.52 12.15
C PHE A 282 -14.38 -4.74 12.75
N TRP A 283 -14.72 -5.96 12.29
CA TRP A 283 -14.07 -7.19 12.72
C TRP A 283 -12.55 -7.15 12.50
N GLY A 284 -12.10 -6.78 11.30
CA GLY A 284 -10.68 -6.59 10.99
C GLY A 284 -10.00 -5.58 11.91
N LEU A 285 -10.70 -4.49 12.25
CA LEU A 285 -10.19 -3.45 13.16
C LEU A 285 -10.20 -3.90 14.64
N THR A 286 -11.17 -4.70 15.08
CA THR A 286 -11.37 -5.02 16.50
C THR A 286 -10.75 -6.35 16.91
N VAL A 287 -10.85 -7.38 16.08
CA VAL A 287 -10.40 -8.73 16.43
C VAL A 287 -8.90 -8.88 16.29
N ASN A 288 -8.27 -8.02 15.49
CA ASN A 288 -6.90 -8.25 15.18
C ASN A 288 -5.91 -7.10 15.50
N TYR A 289 -6.24 -5.78 15.55
CA TYR A 289 -5.17 -4.75 15.53
C TYR A 289 -5.36 -3.48 16.36
N TRP A 290 -4.70 -3.45 17.52
CA TRP A 290 -4.50 -2.27 18.38
C TRP A 290 -3.82 -1.09 17.65
N TRP A 291 -3.07 -1.36 16.58
CA TRP A 291 -2.32 -0.38 15.80
C TRP A 291 -3.19 0.60 14.99
N SER A 292 -4.30 0.13 14.43
CA SER A 292 -5.26 1.00 13.73
C SER A 292 -5.93 1.96 14.70
N TRP A 293 -6.30 1.48 15.88
CA TRP A 293 -6.85 2.30 16.95
C TRP A 293 -5.83 3.31 17.46
N SER A 294 -4.57 2.93 17.68
CA SER A 294 -3.54 3.90 18.09
C SER A 294 -3.26 4.96 17.03
N SER A 295 -3.36 4.64 15.74
CA SER A 295 -3.20 5.61 14.63
C SER A 295 -4.40 6.56 14.52
N ILE A 296 -5.61 6.05 14.66
CA ILE A 296 -6.86 6.83 14.70
C ILE A 296 -6.92 7.71 15.95
N ILE A 297 -6.52 7.19 17.11
CA ILE A 297 -6.42 7.93 18.37
C ILE A 297 -5.31 8.97 18.28
N ALA A 298 -4.15 8.67 17.70
CA ALA A 298 -3.10 9.67 17.48
C ALA A 298 -3.56 10.81 16.55
N MET A 299 -4.30 10.48 15.48
CA MET A 299 -4.94 11.47 14.61
C MET A 299 -5.97 12.31 15.38
N TYR A 300 -6.83 11.67 16.15
CA TYR A 300 -7.80 12.34 17.01
C TYR A 300 -7.10 13.30 18.00
N LEU A 301 -6.11 12.82 18.76
CA LEU A 301 -5.34 13.64 19.69
C LEU A 301 -4.57 14.79 19.01
N ALA A 302 -4.06 14.59 17.80
CA ALA A 302 -3.41 15.65 17.02
C ALA A 302 -4.38 16.74 16.53
N THR A 303 -5.69 16.48 16.54
CA THR A 303 -6.70 17.36 15.92
C THR A 303 -7.62 18.10 16.90
N ILE A 304 -7.78 17.63 18.15
CA ILE A 304 -8.85 18.08 19.08
C ILE A 304 -8.80 19.57 19.50
N LYS A 305 -7.71 20.33 19.31
CA LYS A 305 -7.68 21.75 19.74
C LYS A 305 -6.94 22.68 18.78
N THR A 306 -6.79 22.30 17.52
CA THR A 306 -5.98 23.04 16.55
C THR A 306 -6.83 23.54 15.39
N LYS A 307 -6.42 24.63 14.73
CA LYS A 307 -7.07 25.13 13.51
C LYS A 307 -7.19 24.01 12.47
N ILE A 308 -8.20 24.08 11.61
CA ILE A 308 -8.30 23.18 10.46
C ILE A 308 -7.15 23.53 9.52
N THR A 309 -6.31 22.54 9.18
CA THR A 309 -5.16 22.71 8.29
C THR A 309 -5.17 21.64 7.20
N THR A 310 -4.40 21.88 6.14
CA THR A 310 -4.23 20.94 5.01
C THR A 310 -3.76 19.56 5.48
N GLU A 311 -2.92 19.49 6.52
CA GLU A 311 -2.46 18.23 7.12
C GLU A 311 -3.61 17.39 7.68
N LYS A 312 -4.63 18.03 8.28
CA LYS A 312 -5.79 17.30 8.80
C LYS A 312 -6.62 16.69 7.68
N PHE A 313 -6.85 17.45 6.60
CA PHE A 313 -7.51 16.93 5.41
C PHE A 313 -6.70 15.78 4.80
N PHE A 314 -5.38 15.91 4.74
CA PHE A 314 -4.51 14.83 4.30
C PHE A 314 -4.73 13.54 5.11
N TYR A 315 -4.77 13.62 6.45
CA TYR A 315 -5.03 12.43 7.28
C TYR A 315 -6.40 11.81 7.01
N VAL A 316 -7.45 12.63 6.90
CA VAL A 316 -8.79 12.15 6.54
C VAL A 316 -8.79 11.49 5.15
N PHE A 317 -8.12 12.09 4.16
CA PHE A 317 -8.04 11.52 2.81
C PHE A 317 -7.28 10.20 2.78
N ILE A 318 -6.23 10.05 3.59
CA ILE A 318 -5.53 8.76 3.75
C ILE A 318 -6.45 7.72 4.38
N VAL A 319 -7.22 8.06 5.43
CA VAL A 319 -8.17 7.11 6.05
C VAL A 319 -9.25 6.70 5.04
N LEU A 320 -9.85 7.64 4.32
CA LEU A 320 -10.87 7.36 3.32
C LEU A 320 -10.32 6.53 2.15
N SER A 321 -9.10 6.83 1.71
CA SER A 321 -8.37 6.05 0.69
C SER A 321 -8.10 4.62 1.18
N ALA A 322 -7.69 4.45 2.43
CA ALA A 322 -7.49 3.14 3.04
C ALA A 322 -8.82 2.35 3.13
N LEU A 323 -9.91 2.98 3.57
CA LEU A 323 -11.23 2.37 3.61
C LEU A 323 -11.76 2.01 2.20
N ALA A 324 -11.42 2.79 1.17
CA ALA A 324 -11.79 2.49 -0.20
C ALA A 324 -11.20 1.15 -0.70
N SER A 325 -10.00 0.75 -0.24
CA SER A 325 -9.45 -0.58 -0.55
C SER A 325 -10.34 -1.71 -0.04
N GLN A 326 -10.96 -1.50 1.13
CA GLN A 326 -11.80 -2.50 1.79
C GLN A 326 -13.22 -2.52 1.22
N ALA A 327 -13.75 -1.36 0.84
CA ALA A 327 -15.09 -1.23 0.30
C ALA A 327 -15.31 -2.06 -0.97
N LEU A 328 -14.27 -2.30 -1.77
CA LEU A 328 -14.37 -3.16 -2.96
C LEU A 328 -14.72 -4.62 -2.59
N MET A 329 -14.30 -5.09 -1.43
CA MET A 329 -14.62 -6.44 -0.94
C MET A 329 -16.08 -6.58 -0.48
N PHE A 330 -16.84 -5.49 -0.35
CA PHE A 330 -18.24 -5.55 0.10
C PHE A 330 -19.15 -6.20 -0.93
N PHE A 331 -18.74 -6.12 -2.20
CA PHE A 331 -19.54 -6.54 -3.35
C PHE A 331 -19.07 -7.87 -3.93
N SER A 332 -18.18 -8.59 -3.24
CA SER A 332 -17.70 -9.89 -3.68
C SER A 332 -17.45 -10.86 -2.50
N PRO A 333 -17.86 -12.15 -2.62
CA PRO A 333 -17.45 -13.20 -1.68
C PRO A 333 -15.94 -13.47 -1.68
N THR A 334 -15.16 -12.85 -2.58
CA THR A 334 -13.68 -12.91 -2.60
C THR A 334 -13.08 -12.68 -1.22
N ILE A 335 -13.75 -11.93 -0.34
CA ILE A 335 -13.35 -11.68 1.04
C ILE A 335 -13.15 -12.96 1.87
N TYR A 336 -13.97 -13.99 1.64
CA TYR A 336 -13.89 -15.29 2.33
C TYR A 336 -12.77 -16.15 1.77
N ALA A 337 -12.55 -16.10 0.45
CA ALA A 337 -11.42 -16.75 -0.21
C ALA A 337 -10.08 -16.08 0.16
N SER A 338 -10.13 -14.75 0.34
CA SER A 338 -8.94 -13.94 0.53
C SER A 338 -8.50 -13.85 1.99
N GLY A 339 -9.43 -13.92 2.93
CA GLY A 339 -9.13 -13.82 4.35
C GLY A 339 -8.37 -12.54 4.66
N ASP A 340 -7.31 -12.67 5.47
CA ASP A 340 -6.60 -11.52 6.03
C ASP A 340 -5.86 -10.65 5.00
N ARG A 341 -5.38 -11.20 3.89
CA ARG A 341 -4.51 -10.46 2.94
C ARG A 341 -5.14 -9.18 2.38
N VAL A 342 -6.46 -9.10 2.29
CA VAL A 342 -7.14 -7.91 1.74
C VAL A 342 -6.99 -6.69 2.64
N TYR A 343 -6.61 -6.85 3.92
CA TYR A 343 -6.33 -5.71 4.80
C TYR A 343 -4.93 -5.10 4.61
N TYR A 344 -4.05 -5.71 3.81
CA TYR A 344 -2.65 -5.27 3.70
C TYR A 344 -2.52 -3.81 3.24
N ILE A 345 -3.25 -3.43 2.19
CA ILE A 345 -3.24 -2.06 1.65
C ILE A 345 -3.76 -1.07 2.68
N TYR A 346 -4.82 -1.43 3.42
CA TYR A 346 -5.36 -0.61 4.49
C TYR A 346 -4.29 -0.30 5.56
N PHE A 347 -3.59 -1.32 6.07
CA PHE A 347 -2.56 -1.12 7.09
C PHE A 347 -1.37 -0.29 6.59
N VAL A 348 -0.92 -0.54 5.37
CA VAL A 348 0.18 0.21 4.77
C VAL A 348 -0.18 1.70 4.64
N LEU A 349 -1.37 2.02 4.15
CA LEU A 349 -1.82 3.41 3.97
C LEU A 349 -2.01 4.12 5.31
N ILE A 350 -2.63 3.48 6.30
CA ILE A 350 -2.79 4.07 7.64
C ILE A 350 -1.43 4.33 8.31
N GLY A 351 -0.39 3.57 7.98
CA GLY A 351 0.98 3.80 8.44
C GLY A 351 1.57 5.19 8.08
N ILE A 352 1.01 5.88 7.08
CA ILE A 352 1.42 7.24 6.71
C ILE A 352 1.17 8.24 7.85
N ILE A 353 0.06 8.06 8.59
CA ILE A 353 -0.40 8.99 9.63
C ILE A 353 0.59 9.11 10.80
N PRO A 354 1.01 8.02 11.48
CA PRO A 354 1.98 8.12 12.57
C PRO A 354 3.33 8.67 12.09
N ILE A 355 3.77 8.37 10.85
CA ILE A 355 4.99 8.97 10.28
C ILE A 355 4.82 10.49 10.15
N ALA A 356 3.70 10.96 9.59
CA ALA A 356 3.44 12.38 9.40
C ALA A 356 3.38 13.13 10.73
N ILE A 357 2.64 12.60 11.71
CA ILE A 357 2.48 13.23 13.03
C ILE A 357 3.81 13.27 13.80
N LEU A 358 4.51 12.13 13.92
CA LEU A 358 5.74 12.05 14.73
C LEU A 358 6.93 12.76 14.08
N SER A 359 6.95 12.88 12.75
CA SER A 359 8.00 13.62 12.04
C SER A 359 7.88 15.14 12.19
N GLN A 360 6.65 15.65 12.35
CA GLN A 360 6.38 17.07 12.55
C GLN A 360 6.38 17.47 14.04
N SER A 361 6.11 16.52 14.93
CA SER A 361 6.07 16.76 16.38
C SER A 361 7.43 17.16 16.95
N LYS A 362 7.43 18.17 17.83
CA LYS A 362 8.61 18.71 18.53
C LYS A 362 8.56 18.37 20.03
N GLY A 363 9.71 18.45 20.69
CA GLY A 363 9.84 18.26 22.14
C GLY A 363 10.28 16.85 22.57
N ALA A 364 10.60 16.73 23.87
CA ALA A 364 11.14 15.50 24.45
C ALA A 364 10.12 14.35 24.46
N PHE A 365 8.86 14.64 24.73
CA PHE A 365 7.78 13.64 24.75
C PHE A 365 7.61 12.96 23.38
N ALA A 366 7.46 13.74 22.30
CA ALA A 366 7.34 13.20 20.94
C ALA A 366 8.55 12.36 20.53
N LYS A 367 9.76 12.77 20.95
CA LYS A 367 10.98 12.00 20.73
C LYS A 367 10.94 10.66 21.47
N ARG A 368 10.55 10.64 22.75
CA ARG A 368 10.40 9.41 23.55
C ARG A 368 9.35 8.47 22.94
N LEU A 369 8.19 9.00 22.56
CA LEU A 369 7.14 8.24 21.90
C LEU A 369 7.61 7.63 20.58
N THR A 370 8.36 8.39 19.76
CA THR A 370 8.96 7.87 18.52
C THR A 370 9.86 6.67 18.80
N TYR A 371 10.73 6.74 19.81
CA TYR A 371 11.60 5.60 20.15
C TYR A 371 10.84 4.41 20.73
N LEU A 372 9.78 4.65 21.51
CA LEU A 372 8.92 3.58 22.02
C LEU A 372 8.28 2.81 20.85
N VAL A 373 7.69 3.53 19.90
CA VAL A 373 7.08 2.93 18.70
C VAL A 373 8.12 2.16 17.88
N ILE A 374 9.33 2.72 17.68
CA ILE A 374 10.41 2.02 17.00
C ILE A 374 10.78 0.72 17.74
N PHE A 375 10.99 0.78 19.04
CA PHE A 375 11.38 -0.38 19.84
C PHE A 375 10.32 -1.49 19.79
N THR A 376 9.05 -1.14 20.00
CA THR A 376 7.94 -2.08 19.88
C THR A 376 7.84 -2.65 18.47
N GLY A 377 7.96 -1.82 17.43
CA GLY A 377 7.91 -2.30 16.05
C GLY A 377 9.08 -3.20 15.65
N ILE A 378 10.30 -2.96 16.18
CA ILE A 378 11.43 -3.89 16.02
C ILE A 378 11.11 -5.23 16.68
N PHE A 379 10.62 -5.21 17.92
CA PHE A 379 10.26 -6.44 18.64
C PHE A 379 9.21 -7.24 17.87
N LEU A 380 8.15 -6.58 17.40
CA LEU A 380 7.09 -7.23 16.62
C LEU A 380 7.59 -7.73 15.26
N LEU A 381 8.46 -6.99 14.57
CA LEU A 381 9.10 -7.46 13.33
C LEU A 381 9.89 -8.74 13.56
N LEU A 382 10.72 -8.78 14.60
CA LEU A 382 11.51 -9.96 14.94
C LEU A 382 10.60 -11.14 15.32
N ALA A 383 9.56 -10.90 16.12
CA ALA A 383 8.60 -11.93 16.50
C ALA A 383 7.86 -12.48 15.27
N ASN A 384 7.39 -11.62 14.38
CA ASN A 384 6.70 -11.99 13.14
C ASN A 384 7.61 -12.81 12.21
N SER A 385 8.84 -12.35 11.97
CA SER A 385 9.83 -13.08 11.18
C SER A 385 10.16 -14.42 11.82
N TYR A 386 10.34 -14.48 13.13
CA TYR A 386 10.60 -15.72 13.87
C TYR A 386 9.45 -16.73 13.70
N THR A 387 8.20 -16.28 13.83
CA THR A 387 7.00 -17.12 13.61
C THR A 387 6.97 -17.68 12.19
N ILE A 388 7.35 -16.90 11.19
CA ILE A 388 7.39 -17.35 9.78
C ILE A 388 8.52 -18.36 9.57
N ILE A 389 9.71 -18.09 10.12
CA ILE A 389 10.88 -18.95 9.92
C ILE A 389 10.72 -20.31 10.62
N LEU A 390 10.05 -20.37 11.77
CA LEU A 390 9.93 -21.60 12.57
C LEU A 390 8.64 -22.41 12.35
N ASN A 391 7.55 -21.80 11.90
CA ASN A 391 6.33 -22.56 11.57
C ASN A 391 6.42 -23.24 10.18
N ARG A 392 7.59 -23.80 9.86
CA ARG A 392 7.80 -24.71 8.74
C ARG A 392 7.03 -26.01 8.96
#